data_AF-A0A849IS56-F1
#
_entry.id   AF-A0A849IS56-F1
#
_cell.length_a   1.000
_cell.length_b   1.000
_cell.length_c   1.000
_cell.angle_alpha   90.00
_cell.angle_beta   90.00
_cell.angle_gamma   90.00
#
_symmetry.space_group_name_H-M   'P 1'
#
loop_
_entity.id
_entity.type
_entity.pdbx_description
1 polymer ?
#
loop_
_entity_poly.entity_id
_entity_poly.type
_entity_poly.pdbx_seq_one_letter_code
_entity_poly.pdbx_strand_id
1 'polypeptide(L)'
;MLDSMEIDGWAEQAGLLAAAADPLRLRVLTILSSQQRCVCDLQEAVSVPLNLLSYHLRALREAGLVVCTKRGRRREYRLAPGAFERLHAALPNAGHRPAEQSTTAVAGRLAAAGAGPLPPANS
;
A
#
# COMPACT_ATOMS: atom_id res chain seq x y z
N MET A 1 18.04 12.51 -30.10
CA MET A 1 18.85 11.56 -29.32
C MET A 1 18.46 11.83 -27.87
N LEU A 2 17.33 11.27 -27.43
CA LEU A 2 16.82 11.45 -26.07
C LEU A 2 17.83 10.86 -25.09
N ASP A 3 18.05 11.56 -24.00
CA ASP A 3 19.13 11.29 -23.05
C ASP A 3 18.89 9.93 -22.39
N SER A 4 19.89 9.05 -22.37
CA SER A 4 19.73 7.69 -21.83
C SER A 4 19.27 7.68 -20.36
N MET A 5 19.53 8.77 -19.61
CA MET A 5 19.02 8.95 -18.24
C MET A 5 17.50 9.13 -18.17
N GLU A 6 16.84 9.61 -19.23
CA GLU A 6 15.39 9.71 -19.23
C GLU A 6 14.76 8.30 -19.27
N ILE A 7 15.30 7.35 -20.01
CA ILE A 7 14.71 6.00 -20.11
C ILE A 7 14.75 5.23 -18.79
N ASP A 8 15.80 5.43 -17.98
CA ASP A 8 15.94 4.75 -16.69
C ASP A 8 14.84 5.13 -15.69
N GLY A 9 14.43 6.41 -15.66
CA GLY A 9 13.32 6.86 -14.83
C GLY A 9 11.98 6.25 -15.24
N TRP A 10 11.78 6.04 -16.55
CA TRP A 10 10.55 5.45 -17.08
C TRP A 10 10.51 3.94 -16.83
N ALA A 11 11.67 3.27 -16.76
CA ALA A 11 11.76 1.86 -16.40
C ALA A 11 11.32 1.61 -14.94
N GLU A 12 11.71 2.48 -14.01
CA GLU A 12 11.25 2.42 -12.62
C GLU A 12 9.73 2.65 -12.50
N GLN A 13 9.22 3.70 -13.17
CA GLN A 13 7.78 3.99 -13.22
C GLN A 13 6.97 2.85 -13.84
N ALA A 14 7.46 2.29 -14.95
CA ALA A 14 6.85 1.14 -15.61
C ALA A 14 6.85 -0.09 -14.70
N GLY A 15 7.92 -0.33 -13.94
CA GLY A 15 7.99 -1.40 -12.95
C GLY A 15 6.92 -1.26 -11.85
N LEU A 16 6.75 -0.06 -11.31
CA LEU A 16 5.73 0.22 -10.29
C LEU A 16 4.31 0.03 -10.83
N LEU A 17 4.04 0.56 -12.03
CA LEU A 17 2.75 0.41 -12.70
C LEU A 17 2.47 -1.05 -13.06
N ALA A 18 3.47 -1.79 -13.57
CA ALA A 18 3.34 -3.21 -13.87
C ALA A 18 3.08 -4.07 -12.63
N ALA A 19 3.62 -3.67 -11.48
CA ALA A 19 3.32 -4.32 -10.20
C ALA A 19 1.89 -4.05 -9.71
N ALA A 20 1.27 -2.94 -10.08
CA ALA A 20 -0.12 -2.64 -9.76
C ALA A 20 -1.11 -3.15 -10.84
N ALA A 21 -0.68 -3.30 -12.09
CA ALA A 21 -1.51 -3.64 -13.25
C ALA A 21 -1.97 -5.11 -13.29
N ASP A 22 -2.61 -5.59 -12.23
CA ASP A 22 -3.31 -6.86 -12.20
C ASP A 22 -4.65 -6.68 -11.44
N PRO A 23 -5.75 -7.26 -11.92
CA PRO A 23 -7.06 -7.10 -11.30
C PRO A 23 -7.11 -7.50 -9.81
N LEU A 24 -6.41 -8.58 -9.44
CA LEU A 24 -6.39 -9.06 -8.06
C LEU A 24 -5.53 -8.13 -7.20
N ARG A 25 -4.39 -7.67 -7.71
CA ARG A 25 -3.54 -6.70 -7.00
C ARG A 25 -4.25 -5.36 -6.78
N LEU A 26 -4.96 -4.84 -7.78
CA LEU A 26 -5.78 -3.64 -7.62
C LEU A 26 -6.87 -3.84 -6.56
N ARG A 27 -7.56 -4.98 -6.59
CA ARG A 27 -8.58 -5.31 -5.58
C ARG A 27 -7.99 -5.39 -4.17
N VAL A 28 -6.83 -6.01 -4.00
CA VAL A 28 -6.11 -6.06 -2.72
C VAL A 28 -5.72 -4.65 -2.25
N LEU A 29 -5.19 -3.80 -3.14
CA LEU A 29 -4.85 -2.42 -2.81
C LEU A 29 -6.08 -1.61 -2.38
N THR A 30 -7.22 -1.78 -3.07
CA THR A 30 -8.49 -1.15 -2.69
C THR A 30 -8.99 -1.61 -1.32
N ILE A 31 -8.85 -2.90 -0.99
CA ILE A 31 -9.23 -3.38 0.35
C ILE A 31 -8.29 -2.79 1.42
N LEU A 32 -6.98 -2.81 1.16
CA LEU A 32 -5.96 -2.33 2.09
C LEU A 32 -5.92 -0.81 2.24
N SER A 33 -6.54 -0.04 1.33
CA SER A 33 -6.66 1.42 1.46
C SER A 33 -7.54 1.82 2.63
N SER A 34 -8.56 1.01 2.95
CA SER A 34 -9.48 1.26 4.06
C SER A 34 -8.89 0.89 5.42
N GLN A 35 -8.23 -0.27 5.51
CA GLN A 35 -7.61 -0.75 6.74
C GLN A 35 -6.62 -1.90 6.49
N GLN A 36 -5.70 -2.10 7.43
CA GLN A 36 -4.87 -3.30 7.45
C GLN A 36 -5.71 -4.55 7.71
N ARG A 37 -5.37 -5.65 7.03
CA ARG A 37 -6.10 -6.92 7.06
C ARG A 37 -5.15 -8.09 7.20
N CYS A 38 -5.62 -9.19 7.78
CA CYS A 38 -4.84 -10.42 7.79
C CYS A 38 -4.92 -11.12 6.44
N VAL A 39 -3.97 -12.02 6.19
CA VAL A 39 -3.95 -12.80 4.93
C VAL A 39 -5.22 -13.62 4.72
N CYS A 40 -5.84 -14.13 5.79
CA CYS A 40 -7.07 -14.91 5.72
C CYS A 40 -8.25 -14.05 5.26
N ASP A 41 -8.43 -12.85 5.84
CA ASP A 41 -9.49 -11.92 5.44
C ASP A 41 -9.33 -11.50 3.97
N LEU A 42 -8.09 -11.28 3.52
CA LEU A 42 -7.81 -10.95 2.12
C LEU A 42 -8.15 -12.11 1.18
N GLN A 43 -7.87 -13.35 1.61
CA GLN A 43 -8.22 -14.55 0.85
C GLN A 43 -9.73 -14.68 0.67
N GLU A 44 -10.50 -14.45 1.73
CA GLU A 44 -11.96 -14.48 1.69
C GLU A 44 -12.52 -13.35 0.80
N ALA A 45 -12.03 -12.11 0.97
CA ALA A 45 -12.53 -10.94 0.25
C ALA A 45 -12.25 -10.97 -1.27
N VAL A 46 -11.15 -11.59 -1.67
CA VAL A 46 -10.75 -11.73 -3.08
C VAL A 46 -11.22 -13.07 -3.68
N SER A 47 -11.58 -14.05 -2.83
CA SER A 47 -12.07 -15.38 -3.23
C SER A 47 -11.11 -16.13 -4.16
N VAL A 48 -9.82 -16.11 -3.81
CA VAL A 48 -8.74 -16.79 -4.55
C VAL A 48 -7.97 -17.76 -3.67
N PRO A 49 -7.30 -18.78 -4.23
CA PRO A 49 -6.46 -19.67 -3.44
C PRO A 49 -5.27 -18.93 -2.79
N LEU A 50 -4.91 -19.35 -1.58
CA LEU A 50 -3.84 -18.72 -0.78
C LEU A 50 -2.49 -18.67 -1.50
N ASN A 51 -2.17 -19.68 -2.30
CA ASN A 51 -0.93 -19.72 -3.08
C ASN A 51 -0.86 -18.57 -4.09
N LEU A 52 -1.96 -18.31 -4.79
CA LEU A 52 -2.08 -17.23 -5.76
C LEU A 52 -2.05 -15.87 -5.05
N LEU A 53 -2.79 -15.72 -3.96
CA LEU A 53 -2.77 -14.49 -3.15
C LEU A 53 -1.36 -14.19 -2.63
N SER A 54 -0.64 -15.19 -2.13
CA SER A 54 0.72 -15.03 -1.61
C SER A 54 1.70 -14.57 -2.70
N TYR A 55 1.53 -15.06 -3.94
CA TYR A 55 2.30 -14.60 -5.09
C TYR A 55 2.05 -13.11 -5.38
N HIS A 56 0.79 -12.69 -5.44
CA HIS A 56 0.43 -11.28 -5.66
C HIS A 56 0.91 -10.37 -4.52
N LEU A 57 0.76 -10.80 -3.26
CA LEU A 57 1.24 -10.05 -2.09
C LEU A 57 2.77 -9.91 -2.07
N ARG A 58 3.49 -10.92 -2.56
CA ARG A 58 4.94 -10.84 -2.73
C ARG A 58 5.31 -9.82 -3.79
N ALA A 59 4.68 -9.85 -4.96
CA ALA A 59 4.92 -8.88 -6.02
C ALA A 59 4.63 -7.43 -5.56
N LEU A 60 3.52 -7.21 -4.86
CA LEU A 60 3.18 -5.90 -4.29
C LEU A 60 4.20 -5.43 -3.24
N ARG A 61 4.78 -6.36 -2.47
CA ARG A 61 5.80 -6.05 -1.47
C ARG A 61 7.15 -5.73 -2.12
N GLU A 62 7.53 -6.46 -3.16
CA GLU A 62 8.76 -6.20 -3.93
C GLU A 62 8.70 -4.84 -4.62
N ALA A 63 7.51 -4.41 -5.07
CA ALA A 63 7.26 -3.06 -5.57
C ALA A 63 7.10 -1.99 -4.48
N GLY A 64 7.20 -2.36 -3.19
CA GLY A 64 7.08 -1.42 -2.08
C GLY A 64 5.69 -0.81 -1.90
N LEU A 65 4.63 -1.41 -2.47
CA LEU A 65 3.24 -0.91 -2.36
C LEU A 65 2.57 -1.38 -1.06
N VAL A 66 2.97 -2.53 -0.52
CA VAL A 66 2.43 -3.10 0.71
C VAL A 66 3.52 -3.47 1.69
N VAL A 67 3.20 -3.38 2.99
CA VAL A 67 4.08 -3.81 4.07
C VAL A 67 3.41 -4.95 4.81
N CYS A 68 4.19 -6.00 5.11
CA CYS A 68 3.74 -7.09 5.96
C CYS A 68 4.33 -6.95 7.37
N THR A 69 3.50 -7.11 8.40
CA THR A 69 3.92 -7.13 9.80
C THR A 69 3.49 -8.44 10.43
N LYS A 70 4.39 -9.08 11.20
CA LYS A 70 4.06 -10.29 11.95
C LYS A 70 3.41 -9.89 13.28
N ARG A 71 2.13 -10.24 13.45
CA ARG A 71 1.37 -10.07 14.70
C ARG A 71 1.10 -11.45 15.29
N GLY A 72 1.98 -11.87 16.21
CA GLY A 72 1.93 -13.19 16.82
C GLY A 72 2.11 -14.32 15.80
N ARG A 73 1.04 -15.09 15.57
CA ARG A 73 1.03 -16.22 14.61
C ARG A 73 0.55 -15.85 13.21
N ARG A 74 -0.01 -14.64 13.02
CA ARG A 74 -0.58 -14.19 11.74
C ARG A 74 0.26 -13.09 11.12
N ARG A 75 0.18 -12.97 9.79
CA ARG A 75 0.74 -11.84 9.03
C ARG A 75 -0.38 -10.88 8.69
N GLU A 76 -0.19 -9.63 9.08
CA GLU A 76 -1.05 -8.52 8.70
C GLU A 76 -0.40 -7.75 7.55
N TYR A 77 -1.21 -7.40 6.57
CA TYR A 77 -0.81 -6.60 5.43
C TYR A 77 -1.46 -5.23 5.55
N ARG A 78 -0.67 -4.21 5.26
CA ARG A 78 -1.12 -2.82 5.18
C ARG A 78 -0.54 -2.16 3.94
N LEU A 79 -1.20 -1.12 3.48
CA LEU A 79 -0.64 -0.25 2.45
C LEU A 79 0.66 0.39 2.96
N ALA A 80 1.68 0.48 2.11
CA ALA A 80 2.89 1.21 2.46
C ALA A 80 2.59 2.72 2.53
N PRO A 81 3.24 3.46 3.46
CA PRO A 81 3.13 4.92 3.47
C PRO A 81 3.56 5.50 2.11
N GLY A 82 2.79 6.42 1.57
CA GLY A 82 3.08 7.03 0.27
C GLY A 82 2.85 6.12 -0.94
N ALA A 83 2.23 4.94 -0.79
CA ALA A 83 2.11 3.97 -1.89
C ALA A 83 1.27 4.51 -3.06
N PHE A 84 0.13 5.14 -2.77
CA PHE A 84 -0.72 5.71 -3.82
C PHE A 84 -0.11 6.98 -4.41
N GLU A 85 0.60 7.76 -3.61
CA GLU A 85 1.34 8.93 -4.06
C GLU A 85 2.44 8.53 -5.03
N ARG A 86 3.20 7.46 -4.73
CA ARG A 86 4.18 6.89 -5.67
C ARG A 86 3.52 6.33 -6.92
N LEU A 87 2.41 5.61 -6.78
CA LEU A 87 1.70 5.04 -7.92
C LEU A 87 1.14 6.14 -8.84
N HIS A 88 0.62 7.21 -8.26
CA HIS A 88 0.14 8.39 -8.98
C HIS A 88 1.31 9.10 -9.66
N ALA A 89 2.42 9.36 -8.96
CA ALA A 89 3.61 10.00 -9.53
C ALA A 89 4.29 9.18 -10.65
N ALA A 90 4.02 7.86 -10.73
CA ALA A 90 4.49 7.01 -11.81
C ALA A 90 3.68 7.16 -13.11
N LEU A 91 2.49 7.76 -13.06
CA LEU A 91 1.70 8.00 -14.26
C LEU A 91 2.29 9.16 -15.08
N PRO A 92 2.31 9.03 -16.42
CA PRO A 92 2.72 10.14 -17.28
C PRO A 92 1.79 11.33 -17.05
N ASN A 93 2.36 12.53 -16.97
CA ASN A 93 1.66 13.80 -16.69
C ASN A 93 1.03 13.94 -15.29
N ALA A 94 1.25 12.99 -14.39
CA ALA A 94 0.88 13.15 -12.99
C ALA A 94 1.89 14.04 -12.26
N GLY A 95 2.03 15.29 -12.69
CA GLY A 95 2.84 16.32 -12.04
C GLY A 95 4.19 15.81 -11.53
N HIS A 96 5.06 15.34 -12.42
CA HIS A 96 6.44 15.01 -12.06
C HIS A 96 7.16 16.28 -11.61
N ARG A 97 7.10 16.61 -10.31
CA ARG A 97 8.23 17.27 -9.66
C ARG A 97 9.24 16.15 -9.38
N PRO A 98 10.40 16.14 -10.06
CA PRO A 98 11.48 15.23 -9.69
C PRO A 98 11.80 15.43 -8.20
N ALA A 99 12.24 14.35 -7.58
CA ALA A 99 12.34 14.12 -6.14
C ALA A 99 13.28 15.08 -5.37
N GLU A 100 12.94 16.35 -5.27
CA GLU A 100 13.46 17.26 -4.24
C GLU A 100 12.29 17.87 -3.43
N GLN A 101 12.40 17.71 -2.11
CA GLN A 101 11.59 18.31 -1.02
C GLN A 101 10.49 17.41 -0.45
N SER A 102 10.82 16.64 0.60
CA SER A 102 10.26 16.84 1.97
C SER A 102 10.45 15.60 2.88
N THR A 103 11.68 15.36 3.32
CA THR A 103 11.94 14.60 4.57
C THR A 103 12.12 15.58 5.73
N THR A 104 11.23 16.57 5.85
CA THR A 104 11.24 17.47 7.01
C THR A 104 9.82 17.82 7.42
N ALA A 105 9.54 17.48 8.68
CA ALA A 105 8.42 17.91 9.51
C ALA A 105 7.03 17.30 9.24
N VAL A 106 6.74 16.19 9.93
CA VAL A 106 5.58 16.19 10.86
C VAL A 106 6.04 15.61 12.20
N ALA A 107 6.81 16.41 12.93
CA ALA A 107 6.81 16.36 14.37
C ALA A 107 5.72 17.34 14.85
N GLY A 108 4.72 16.83 15.58
CA GLY A 108 3.89 17.67 16.44
C GLY A 108 2.38 17.52 16.29
N ARG A 109 1.78 16.98 17.36
CA ARG A 109 0.41 17.18 17.86
C ARG A 109 -0.74 16.48 17.11
N LEU A 110 -1.25 15.40 17.72
CA LEU A 110 -2.35 15.56 18.67
C LEU A 110 -2.47 14.33 19.59
N ALA A 111 -2.19 14.56 20.88
CA ALA A 111 -2.66 13.72 21.96
C ALA A 111 -4.08 14.17 22.36
N ALA A 112 -4.84 13.19 22.88
CA ALA A 112 -6.05 13.29 23.71
C ALA A 112 -7.42 13.49 23.02
N ALA A 113 -8.24 12.44 23.11
CA ALA A 113 -9.66 12.40 23.53
C ALA A 113 -10.32 11.14 22.91
N GLY A 114 -10.98 10.22 23.61
CA GLY A 114 -11.30 10.08 25.03
C GLY A 114 -11.84 8.67 25.25
N ALA A 115 -11.64 8.13 26.45
CA ALA A 115 -12.36 6.97 26.93
C ALA A 115 -13.83 7.34 27.12
N GLY A 116 -14.72 6.73 26.32
CA GLY A 116 -16.15 6.71 26.57
C GLY A 116 -16.52 5.41 27.30
N PRO A 117 -17.34 5.44 28.36
CA PRO A 117 -17.69 4.25 29.12
C PRO A 117 -18.56 3.28 28.31
N LEU A 118 -18.35 1.99 28.54
CA LEU A 118 -19.21 0.90 28.10
C LEU A 118 -20.64 1.11 28.70
N PRO A 119 -21.72 0.89 27.94
CA PRO A 119 -23.08 0.97 28.47
C PRO A 119 -23.39 -0.18 29.46
N PRO A 120 -24.36 -0.01 30.38
CA PRO A 120 -24.80 -1.09 31.24
C PRO A 120 -25.64 -2.11 30.44
N ALA A 121 -25.30 -3.38 30.54
CA ALA A 121 -26.18 -4.48 30.15
C ALA A 121 -27.07 -4.84 31.35
N ASN A 122 -28.38 -4.76 31.11
CA ASN A 122 -29.47 -5.08 32.03
C ASN A 122 -29.70 -6.60 32.10
N SER A 123 -30.43 -7.02 33.15
CA SER A 123 -30.92 -8.36 33.57
C SER A 123 -30.04 -9.11 34.56
#